data_AF-A0A956WYP2-F1
#
_entry.id   AF-A0A956WYP2-F1
#
_cell.length_a   1.000
_cell.length_b   1.000
_cell.length_c   1.000
_cell.angle_alpha   90.00
_cell.angle_beta   90.00
_cell.angle_gamma   90.00
#
_symmetry.space_group_name_H-M   'P 1'
#
loop_
_entity.id
_entity.type
_entity.pdbx_description
1 polymer ?
#
loop_
_entity_poly.entity_id
_entity_poly.type
_entity_poly.pdbx_seq_one_letter_code
_entity_poly.pdbx_strand_id
1 'polypeptide(L)'
;MSRQSLVRVGTRQVGNGQPVFIIAEIGINHNGSLDMARKLIDAALFAGCDAVKFQKRTVELCVPEEQRSVLRDTPWGRMTYIDYRYRLELGREEYSVIDRYCRERGILWFASCWDEPSVAFIEQFEPPLLKAASASLTDIDLLRAMRRTGLPLMLSTGMSELPDIDAAVATAGEQDLLLAHSTSAYPCPPEALNLRMILRLQERFGGVPIGYSGHEVGLAPTWAAVSMGA
;
A
#
# COMPACT_ATOMS: atom_id res chain seq x y z
N MET A 1 16.83 -21.98 -13.13
CA MET A 1 15.95 -20.84 -13.48
C MET A 1 14.60 -21.14 -12.85
N SER A 2 14.30 -20.59 -11.67
CA SER A 2 12.96 -20.75 -11.08
C SER A 2 11.95 -20.04 -11.99
N ARG A 3 10.79 -20.66 -12.22
CA ARG A 3 9.68 -20.01 -12.91
C ARG A 3 9.28 -18.80 -12.06
N GLN A 4 9.52 -17.60 -12.57
CA GLN A 4 9.03 -16.36 -11.95
C GLN A 4 7.50 -16.42 -11.90
N SER A 5 6.91 -16.23 -10.73
CA SER A 5 5.45 -16.31 -10.59
C SER A 5 4.80 -15.01 -11.07
N LEU A 6 3.63 -15.15 -11.70
CA LEU A 6 2.77 -14.04 -12.05
C LEU A 6 1.64 -14.02 -11.03
N VAL A 7 1.34 -12.84 -10.49
CA VAL A 7 0.24 -12.65 -9.54
C VAL A 7 -0.92 -12.00 -10.27
N ARG A 8 -2.11 -12.56 -10.14
CA ARG A 8 -3.31 -11.97 -10.75
C ARG A 8 -3.90 -10.90 -9.84
N VAL A 9 -3.97 -9.67 -10.33
CA VAL A 9 -4.58 -8.52 -9.63
C VAL A 9 -5.76 -8.05 -10.45
N GLY A 10 -6.98 -8.42 -10.02
CA GLY A 10 -8.20 -8.19 -10.80
C GLY A 10 -8.10 -8.88 -12.16
N THR A 11 -8.08 -8.09 -13.24
CA THR A 11 -7.93 -8.59 -14.63
C THR A 11 -6.49 -8.55 -15.14
N ARG A 12 -5.54 -7.99 -14.38
CA ARG A 12 -4.13 -7.84 -14.76
C ARG A 12 -3.27 -8.99 -14.22
N GLN A 13 -2.21 -9.34 -14.94
CA GLN A 13 -1.11 -10.16 -14.43
C GLN A 13 0.04 -9.23 -14.04
N VAL A 14 0.59 -9.40 -12.84
CA VAL A 14 1.68 -8.59 -12.30
C VAL A 14 2.90 -9.48 -12.11
N GLY A 15 4.03 -9.04 -12.67
CA GLY A 15 5.31 -9.74 -12.61
C GLY A 15 6.11 -9.60 -13.90
N ASN A 16 7.25 -10.29 -13.94
CA ASN A 16 8.21 -10.11 -15.03
C ASN A 16 7.64 -10.47 -16.40
N GLY A 17 7.96 -9.64 -17.40
CA GLY A 17 7.46 -9.79 -18.77
C GLY A 17 6.04 -9.23 -18.98
N GLN A 18 5.38 -8.73 -17.93
CA GLN A 18 4.13 -7.97 -18.03
C GLN A 18 4.40 -6.46 -17.98
N PRO A 19 3.45 -5.62 -18.46
CA PRO A 19 3.51 -4.18 -18.21
C PRO A 19 3.58 -3.87 -16.71
N VAL A 20 4.30 -2.80 -16.36
CA VAL A 20 4.38 -2.30 -14.98
C VAL A 20 2.99 -1.97 -14.47
N PHE A 21 2.66 -2.45 -13.27
CA PHE A 21 1.38 -2.16 -12.61
C PHE A 21 1.52 -0.90 -11.75
N ILE A 22 0.89 0.19 -12.17
CA ILE A 22 1.04 1.51 -11.55
C ILE A 22 -0.10 1.76 -10.55
N ILE A 23 0.27 1.99 -9.29
CA ILE A 23 -0.67 2.28 -8.21
C ILE A 23 -0.58 3.76 -7.83
N ALA A 24 -1.70 4.48 -7.94
CA ALA A 24 -1.84 5.81 -7.38
C ALA A 24 -2.20 5.72 -5.88
N GLU A 25 -1.26 6.06 -5.00
CA GLU A 25 -1.52 6.15 -3.56
C GLU A 25 -2.35 7.41 -3.25
N ILE A 26 -3.66 7.22 -3.12
CA ILE A 26 -4.54 8.26 -2.58
C ILE A 26 -4.27 8.41 -1.08
N GLY A 27 -4.03 7.30 -0.39
CA GLY A 27 -3.66 7.30 1.02
C GLY A 27 -4.68 8.04 1.87
N ILE A 28 -4.23 9.12 2.52
CA ILE A 28 -5.05 10.06 3.31
C ILE A 28 -5.17 11.44 2.65
N ASN A 29 -4.72 11.61 1.40
CA ASN A 29 -4.68 12.90 0.70
C ASN A 29 -6.09 13.45 0.37
N HIS A 30 -7.12 12.61 0.49
CA HIS A 30 -8.52 13.01 0.41
C HIS A 30 -8.96 13.87 1.61
N ASN A 31 -8.19 13.93 2.70
CA ASN A 31 -8.46 14.81 3.84
C ASN A 31 -9.87 14.58 4.44
N GLY A 32 -10.34 13.33 4.51
CA GLY A 32 -11.70 12.99 4.96
C GLY A 32 -12.83 13.39 3.99
N SER A 33 -12.53 13.94 2.81
CA SER A 33 -13.52 14.42 1.84
C SER A 33 -13.75 13.44 0.69
N LEU A 34 -15.00 13.03 0.50
CA LEU A 34 -15.42 12.22 -0.65
C LEU A 34 -15.20 12.95 -1.99
N ASP A 35 -15.46 14.25 -2.04
CA ASP A 35 -15.26 15.05 -3.25
C ASP A 35 -13.78 15.08 -3.65
N MET A 36 -12.88 15.20 -2.66
CA MET A 36 -11.45 15.13 -2.91
C MET A 36 -11.03 13.73 -3.33
N ALA A 37 -11.56 12.67 -2.70
CA ALA A 37 -11.30 11.29 -3.10
C ALA A 37 -11.67 11.05 -4.58
N ARG A 38 -12.85 11.51 -5.02
CA ARG A 38 -13.27 11.40 -6.44
C ARG A 38 -12.32 12.13 -7.38
N LYS A 39 -11.91 13.37 -7.05
CA LYS A 39 -10.95 14.14 -7.85
C LYS A 39 -9.60 13.42 -7.97
N LEU A 40 -9.14 12.79 -6.89
CA LEU A 40 -7.88 12.03 -6.89
C LEU A 40 -8.01 10.75 -7.73
N ILE A 41 -9.15 10.07 -7.68
CA ILE A 41 -9.45 8.91 -8.55
C ILE A 41 -9.45 9.33 -10.03
N ASP A 42 -10.11 10.44 -10.36
CA ASP A 42 -10.14 10.95 -11.74
C ASP A 42 -8.76 11.36 -12.25
N ALA A 43 -7.92 11.94 -11.39
CA ALA A 43 -6.54 12.25 -11.72
C ALA A 43 -5.71 10.99 -11.99
N ALA A 44 -5.88 9.93 -11.19
CA ALA A 44 -5.21 8.64 -11.40
C ALA A 44 -5.64 7.98 -12.72
N LEU A 45 -6.94 8.00 -13.01
CA LEU A 45 -7.49 7.53 -14.29
C LEU A 45 -6.92 8.31 -15.48
N PHE A 46 -6.90 9.64 -15.39
CA PHE A 46 -6.33 10.49 -16.43
C PHE A 46 -4.85 10.22 -16.66
N ALA A 47 -4.10 9.92 -15.59
CA ALA A 47 -2.68 9.56 -15.66
C ALA A 47 -2.45 8.12 -16.18
N GLY A 48 -3.50 7.32 -16.35
CA GLY A 48 -3.40 5.94 -16.83
C GLY A 48 -2.93 4.94 -15.77
N CYS A 49 -3.14 5.23 -14.47
CA CYS A 49 -2.82 4.28 -13.41
C CYS A 49 -3.74 3.05 -13.47
N ASP A 50 -3.21 1.88 -13.11
CA ASP A 50 -3.97 0.62 -13.10
C ASP A 50 -4.89 0.50 -11.88
N ALA A 51 -4.47 1.08 -10.76
CA ALA A 51 -5.23 1.05 -9.52
C ALA A 51 -5.04 2.31 -8.68
N VAL A 52 -6.02 2.58 -7.82
CA VAL A 52 -5.91 3.54 -6.71
C VAL A 52 -5.84 2.80 -5.38
N LYS A 53 -5.06 3.33 -4.44
CA LYS A 53 -4.89 2.73 -3.11
C LYS A 53 -5.23 3.71 -2.01
N PHE A 54 -6.06 3.25 -1.06
CA PHE A 54 -6.45 3.98 0.15
C PHE A 54 -5.76 3.37 1.38
N GLN A 55 -6.05 3.92 2.56
CA GLN A 55 -5.62 3.34 3.83
C GLN A 55 -6.81 3.20 4.76
N LYS A 56 -6.95 2.05 5.42
CA LYS A 56 -7.98 1.79 6.42
C LYS A 56 -7.34 1.43 7.75
N ARG A 57 -7.81 2.08 8.83
CA ARG A 57 -7.42 1.74 10.19
C ARG A 57 -8.57 1.86 11.18
N THR A 58 -8.40 1.21 12.32
CA THR A 58 -9.11 1.47 13.56
C THR A 58 -8.26 2.47 14.36
N VAL A 59 -8.73 3.71 14.49
CA VAL A 59 -7.93 4.84 14.98
C VAL A 59 -7.36 4.55 16.38
N GLU A 60 -8.17 3.96 17.24
CA GLU A 60 -7.84 3.64 18.62
C GLU A 60 -6.75 2.58 18.73
N LEU A 61 -6.68 1.64 17.79
CA LEU A 61 -5.66 0.59 17.75
C LEU A 61 -4.34 1.10 17.19
N CYS A 62 -4.39 1.95 16.16
CA CYS A 62 -3.20 2.41 15.46
C CYS A 62 -2.57 3.70 16.03
N VAL A 63 -3.23 4.37 16.98
CA VAL A 63 -2.68 5.53 17.68
C VAL A 63 -2.29 5.13 19.10
N PRO A 64 -0.97 5.04 19.40
CA PRO A 64 -0.49 4.77 20.75
C PRO A 64 -1.09 5.76 21.75
N GLU A 65 -1.45 5.28 22.94
CA GLU A 65 -2.18 6.06 23.92
C GLU A 65 -1.45 7.36 24.30
N GLU A 66 -0.13 7.28 24.46
CA GLU A 66 0.75 8.41 24.75
C GLU A 66 0.83 9.45 23.63
N GLN A 67 0.47 9.07 22.39
CA GLN A 67 0.43 9.99 21.25
C GLN A 67 -0.92 10.67 21.08
N ARG A 68 -2.01 10.14 21.67
CA ARG A 68 -3.39 10.60 21.39
C ARG A 68 -3.58 12.08 21.66
N SER A 69 -3.10 12.55 22.81
CA SER A 69 -3.25 13.95 23.27
C SER A 69 -2.22 14.92 22.70
N VAL A 70 -1.21 14.43 21.94
CA VAL A 70 -0.18 15.28 21.35
C VAL A 70 -0.82 16.21 20.32
N LEU A 71 -0.66 17.51 20.50
CA LEU A 71 -1.19 18.51 19.57
C LEU A 71 -0.38 18.53 18.26
N ARG A 72 -1.09 18.58 17.13
CA ARG A 72 -0.51 18.71 15.79
C ARG A 72 -1.11 19.91 15.08
N ASP A 73 -0.29 20.60 14.30
CA ASP A 73 -0.76 21.59 13.33
C ASP A 73 -1.30 20.84 12.11
N THR A 74 -2.55 21.08 11.77
CA THR A 74 -3.25 20.43 10.65
C THR A 74 -3.81 21.49 9.70
N PRO A 75 -4.24 21.11 8.48
CA PRO A 75 -4.95 22.03 7.57
C PRO A 75 -6.23 22.64 8.15
N TRP A 76 -6.75 22.10 9.26
CA TRP A 76 -7.97 22.57 9.93
C TRP A 76 -7.69 23.24 11.28
N GLY A 77 -6.45 23.63 11.53
CA GLY A 77 -6.00 24.19 12.80
C GLY A 77 -5.41 23.15 13.74
N ARG A 78 -5.05 23.61 14.95
CA ARG A 78 -4.39 22.80 15.96
C ARG A 78 -5.41 21.89 16.65
N MET A 79 -5.15 20.58 16.65
CA MET A 79 -5.99 19.56 17.30
C MET A 79 -5.14 18.43 17.86
N THR A 80 -5.73 17.56 18.67
CA THR A 80 -5.03 16.37 19.17
C THR A 80 -4.75 15.41 18.02
N TYR A 81 -3.71 14.60 18.14
CA TYR A 81 -3.35 13.65 17.10
C TYR A 81 -4.48 12.65 16.85
N ILE A 82 -5.17 12.20 17.90
CA ILE A 82 -6.30 11.29 17.73
C ILE A 82 -7.47 11.93 16.97
N ASP A 83 -7.82 13.19 17.25
CA ASP A 83 -8.87 13.92 16.52
C ASP A 83 -8.50 14.10 15.04
N TYR A 84 -7.22 14.41 14.76
CA TYR A 84 -6.72 14.48 13.41
C TYR A 84 -6.87 13.13 12.68
N ARG A 85 -6.56 12.02 13.35
CA ARG A 85 -6.71 10.69 12.77
C ARG A 85 -8.17 10.33 12.48
N TYR A 86 -9.11 10.64 13.39
CA TYR A 86 -10.54 10.44 13.13
C TYR A 86 -11.03 11.26 11.96
N ARG A 87 -10.60 12.52 11.86
CA ARG A 87 -11.02 13.42 10.78
C ARG A 87 -10.59 12.93 9.39
N LEU A 88 -9.50 12.19 9.31
CA LEU A 88 -9.02 11.59 8.06
C LEU A 88 -9.71 10.26 7.73
N GLU A 89 -10.22 9.55 8.73
CA GLU A 89 -10.66 8.18 8.56
C GLU A 89 -12.04 8.12 7.90
N LEU A 90 -12.17 7.33 6.83
CA LEU A 90 -13.44 7.12 6.14
C LEU A 90 -14.17 5.90 6.72
N GLY A 91 -15.50 5.99 6.74
CA GLY A 91 -16.41 4.93 7.19
C GLY A 91 -16.99 4.12 6.04
N ARG A 92 -17.94 3.24 6.38
CA ARG A 92 -18.56 2.31 5.43
C ARG A 92 -19.33 3.02 4.33
N GLU A 93 -20.03 4.11 4.65
CA GLU A 93 -20.80 4.87 3.68
C GLU A 93 -19.88 5.51 2.63
N GLU A 94 -18.78 6.10 3.09
CA GLU A 94 -17.78 6.72 2.22
C GLU A 94 -17.08 5.70 1.33
N TYR A 95 -16.63 4.57 1.90
CA TYR A 95 -16.02 3.50 1.10
C TYR A 95 -17.01 2.87 0.12
N SER A 96 -18.30 2.77 0.45
CA SER A 96 -19.33 2.29 -0.49
C SER A 96 -19.49 3.23 -1.69
N VAL A 97 -19.35 4.54 -1.48
CA VAL A 97 -19.35 5.52 -2.56
C VAL A 97 -18.09 5.41 -3.40
N ILE A 98 -16.91 5.27 -2.77
CA ILE A 98 -15.63 5.07 -3.46
C ILE A 98 -15.67 3.80 -4.31
N ASP A 99 -16.14 2.69 -3.75
CA ASP A 99 -16.23 1.40 -4.40
C ASP A 99 -17.08 1.47 -5.67
N ARG A 100 -18.30 2.04 -5.54
CA ARG A 100 -19.18 2.26 -6.69
C ARG A 100 -18.51 3.14 -7.75
N TYR A 101 -17.87 4.24 -7.33
CA TYR A 101 -17.23 5.17 -8.25
C TYR A 101 -16.08 4.50 -9.02
N CYS A 102 -15.21 3.75 -8.34
CA CYS A 102 -14.12 3.01 -8.99
C CYS A 102 -14.66 1.99 -10.00
N ARG A 103 -15.73 1.26 -9.65
CA ARG A 103 -16.40 0.30 -10.57
C ARG A 103 -16.99 0.99 -11.79
N GLU A 104 -17.72 2.09 -11.62
CA GLU A 104 -18.30 2.88 -12.72
C GLU A 104 -17.23 3.43 -13.68
N ARG A 105 -16.06 3.78 -13.14
CA ARG A 105 -14.94 4.35 -13.90
C ARG A 105 -13.97 3.29 -14.45
N GLY A 106 -14.11 2.03 -14.04
CA GLY A 106 -13.28 0.92 -14.51
C GLY A 106 -11.85 0.91 -13.96
N ILE A 107 -11.60 1.49 -12.79
CA ILE A 107 -10.29 1.45 -12.11
C ILE A 107 -10.32 0.50 -10.91
N LEU A 108 -9.26 -0.30 -10.75
CA LEU A 108 -9.12 -1.16 -9.59
C LEU A 108 -8.87 -0.31 -8.34
N TRP A 109 -9.39 -0.73 -7.20
CA TRP A 109 -9.08 -0.09 -5.94
C TRP A 109 -8.88 -1.11 -4.82
N PHE A 110 -8.02 -0.75 -3.87
CA PHE A 110 -7.76 -1.54 -2.67
C PHE A 110 -7.21 -0.63 -1.57
N ALA A 111 -6.83 -1.20 -0.43
CA ALA A 111 -6.29 -0.43 0.69
C ALA A 111 -5.09 -1.10 1.38
N SER A 112 -4.25 -0.26 1.99
CA SER A 112 -3.41 -0.69 3.09
C SER A 112 -4.25 -0.83 4.35
N CYS A 113 -4.30 -2.04 4.92
CA CYS A 113 -4.96 -2.29 6.21
C CYS A 113 -3.92 -2.21 7.32
N TRP A 114 -4.20 -1.44 8.36
CA TRP A 114 -3.26 -1.19 9.46
C TRP A 114 -3.51 -2.06 10.70
N ASP A 115 -4.60 -2.82 10.71
CA ASP A 115 -5.06 -3.68 11.80
C ASP A 115 -6.05 -4.74 11.25
N GLU A 116 -6.29 -5.81 12.01
CA GLU A 116 -7.16 -6.92 11.60
C GLU A 116 -8.62 -6.51 11.38
N PRO A 117 -9.24 -5.63 12.19
CA PRO A 117 -10.56 -5.09 11.87
C PRO A 117 -10.60 -4.38 10.52
N SER A 118 -9.53 -3.69 10.13
CA SER A 118 -9.42 -3.04 8.82
C SER A 118 -9.33 -4.04 7.67
N VAL A 119 -8.68 -5.19 7.87
CA VAL A 119 -8.71 -6.30 6.91
C VAL A 119 -10.14 -6.78 6.70
N ALA A 120 -10.84 -7.11 7.80
CA ALA A 120 -12.23 -7.57 7.76
C ALA A 120 -13.20 -6.52 7.19
N PHE A 121 -12.92 -5.23 7.39
CA PHE A 121 -13.69 -4.13 6.82
C PHE A 121 -13.50 -4.07 5.29
N ILE A 122 -12.26 -4.11 4.82
CA ILE A 122 -11.92 -3.94 3.41
C ILE A 122 -12.32 -5.17 2.58
N GLU A 123 -12.25 -6.37 3.15
CA GLU A 123 -12.68 -7.62 2.50
C GLU A 123 -14.14 -7.58 2.01
N GLN A 124 -15.02 -6.81 2.69
CA GLN A 124 -16.43 -6.64 2.32
C GLN A 124 -16.62 -6.02 0.91
N PHE A 125 -15.59 -5.39 0.37
CA PHE A 125 -15.62 -4.76 -0.95
C PHE A 125 -14.97 -5.61 -2.05
N GLU A 126 -14.54 -6.85 -1.72
CA GLU A 126 -13.91 -7.79 -2.65
C GLU A 126 -12.71 -7.17 -3.41
N PRO A 127 -11.71 -6.60 -2.69
CA PRO A 127 -10.59 -5.93 -3.34
C PRO A 127 -9.73 -6.94 -4.11
N PRO A 128 -9.04 -6.51 -5.19
CA PRO A 128 -8.21 -7.39 -6.00
C PRO A 128 -6.91 -7.84 -5.30
N LEU A 129 -6.49 -7.12 -4.25
CA LEU A 129 -5.39 -7.49 -3.36
C LEU A 129 -5.49 -6.71 -2.03
N LEU A 130 -4.69 -7.10 -1.04
CA LEU A 130 -4.45 -6.34 0.18
C LEU A 130 -3.00 -5.84 0.25
N LYS A 131 -2.79 -4.72 0.95
CA LYS A 131 -1.45 -4.16 1.19
C LYS A 131 -1.13 -4.12 2.68
N ALA A 132 0.04 -4.63 3.06
CA ALA A 132 0.66 -4.33 4.34
C ALA A 132 1.61 -3.13 4.19
N ALA A 133 1.47 -2.10 5.03
CA ALA A 133 2.40 -0.98 5.04
C ALA A 133 3.77 -1.42 5.59
N SER A 134 4.83 -0.66 5.27
CA SER A 134 6.18 -0.93 5.79
C SER A 134 6.25 -0.99 7.32
N ALA A 135 5.54 -0.07 7.99
CA ALA A 135 5.46 -0.06 9.45
C ALA A 135 4.75 -1.29 10.06
N SER A 136 4.05 -2.07 9.23
CA SER A 136 3.31 -3.27 9.63
C SER A 136 3.98 -4.56 9.17
N LEU A 137 5.19 -4.49 8.58
CA LEU A 137 5.84 -5.69 8.03
C LEU A 137 6.14 -6.74 9.10
N THR A 138 6.49 -6.29 10.31
CA THR A 138 6.80 -7.16 11.46
C THR A 138 5.56 -7.53 12.27
N ASP A 139 4.37 -7.07 11.89
CA ASP A 139 3.11 -7.44 12.52
C ASP A 139 2.62 -8.80 11.99
N ILE A 140 3.13 -9.86 12.60
CA ILE A 140 2.89 -11.24 12.15
C ILE A 140 1.41 -11.61 12.22
N ASP A 141 0.66 -11.11 13.20
CA ASP A 141 -0.75 -11.44 13.36
C ASP A 141 -1.62 -10.73 12.32
N LEU A 142 -1.29 -9.48 11.98
CA LEU A 142 -1.89 -8.79 10.84
C LEU A 142 -1.59 -9.50 9.51
N LEU A 143 -0.34 -9.92 9.27
CA LEU A 143 0.02 -10.67 8.06
C LEU A 143 -0.75 -11.99 7.95
N ARG A 144 -0.91 -12.71 9.06
CA ARG A 144 -1.76 -13.92 9.11
C ARG A 144 -3.22 -13.59 8.82
N ALA A 145 -3.75 -12.50 9.38
CA ALA A 145 -5.12 -12.07 9.12
C ALA A 145 -5.35 -11.75 7.64
N MET A 146 -4.43 -11.00 7.01
CA MET A 146 -4.48 -10.73 5.57
C MET A 146 -4.41 -12.01 4.75
N ARG A 147 -3.55 -12.97 5.12
CA ARG A 147 -3.45 -14.24 4.39
C ARG A 147 -4.66 -15.15 4.50
N ARG A 148 -5.39 -15.12 5.62
CA ARG A 148 -6.63 -15.90 5.76
C ARG A 148 -7.73 -15.51 4.77
N THR A 149 -7.66 -14.29 4.20
CA THR A 149 -8.60 -13.85 3.15
C THR A 149 -8.42 -14.61 1.83
N GLY A 150 -7.25 -15.23 1.62
CA GLY A 150 -6.89 -15.86 0.36
C GLY A 150 -6.63 -14.89 -0.80
N LEU A 151 -6.68 -13.58 -0.55
CA LEU A 151 -6.39 -12.56 -1.55
C LEU A 151 -4.88 -12.43 -1.79
N PRO A 152 -4.47 -11.96 -2.99
CA PRO A 152 -3.10 -11.53 -3.21
C PRO A 152 -2.67 -10.49 -2.17
N LEU A 153 -1.41 -10.58 -1.74
CA LEU A 153 -0.86 -9.71 -0.69
C LEU A 153 0.37 -8.98 -1.20
N MET A 154 0.41 -7.66 -0.99
CA MET A 154 1.58 -6.85 -1.28
C MET A 154 2.22 -6.30 0.00
N LEU A 155 3.50 -6.58 0.22
CA LEU A 155 4.28 -6.10 1.37
C LEU A 155 5.28 -5.02 0.94
N SER A 156 5.42 -3.95 1.72
CA SER A 156 6.46 -2.94 1.49
C SER A 156 7.55 -3.14 2.53
N THR A 157 8.82 -3.05 2.14
CA THR A 157 9.94 -3.51 2.98
C THR A 157 10.75 -2.40 3.64
N GLY A 158 10.27 -1.15 3.63
CA GLY A 158 10.91 -0.05 4.34
C GLY A 158 10.90 -0.24 5.86
N MET A 159 11.85 0.37 6.57
CA MET A 159 12.04 0.25 8.03
C MET A 159 12.41 -1.16 8.51
N SER A 160 12.84 -2.04 7.61
CA SER A 160 13.07 -3.45 7.91
C SER A 160 14.45 -3.91 7.45
N GLU A 161 15.03 -4.83 8.20
CA GLU A 161 16.22 -5.55 7.80
C GLU A 161 15.84 -6.83 7.02
N LEU A 162 16.81 -7.47 6.37
CA LEU A 162 16.56 -8.71 5.64
C LEU A 162 15.89 -9.82 6.49
N PRO A 163 16.29 -10.04 7.76
CA PRO A 163 15.61 -11.04 8.61
C PRO A 163 14.14 -10.74 8.87
N ASP A 164 13.75 -9.47 8.97
CA ASP A 164 12.34 -9.07 9.13
C ASP A 164 11.55 -9.41 7.87
N ILE A 165 12.12 -9.13 6.69
CA ILE A 165 11.51 -9.44 5.39
C ILE A 165 11.38 -10.96 5.23
N ASP A 166 12.39 -11.73 5.65
CA ASP A 166 12.31 -13.20 5.64
C ASP A 166 11.18 -13.72 6.52
N ALA A 167 11.05 -13.21 7.74
CA ALA A 167 9.99 -13.60 8.66
C ALA A 167 8.61 -13.24 8.12
N ALA A 168 8.47 -12.07 7.50
CA ALA A 168 7.24 -11.63 6.86
C ALA A 168 6.87 -12.52 5.65
N VAL A 169 7.83 -12.83 4.78
CA VAL A 169 7.62 -13.73 3.63
C VAL A 169 7.32 -15.16 4.10
N ALA A 170 7.99 -15.66 5.13
CA ALA A 170 7.72 -16.98 5.70
C ALA A 170 6.31 -17.06 6.32
N THR A 171 5.85 -15.98 6.96
CA THR A 171 4.49 -15.87 7.50
C THR A 171 3.45 -15.76 6.41
N ALA A 172 3.74 -14.97 5.37
CA ALA A 172 2.84 -14.78 4.25
C ALA A 172 2.79 -16.02 3.34
N GLY A 173 3.90 -16.74 3.16
CA GLY A 173 4.10 -17.64 2.03
C GLY A 173 4.36 -16.86 0.73
N GLU A 174 4.95 -17.51 -0.27
CA GLU A 174 5.34 -16.84 -1.53
C GLU A 174 4.23 -16.81 -2.59
N GLN A 175 3.22 -17.67 -2.46
CA GLN A 175 2.11 -17.73 -3.42
C GLN A 175 1.29 -16.43 -3.38
N ASP A 176 0.96 -15.87 -4.55
CA ASP A 176 0.17 -14.64 -4.71
C ASP A 176 0.72 -13.49 -3.84
N LEU A 177 2.05 -13.44 -3.68
CA LEU A 177 2.77 -12.42 -2.94
C LEU A 177 3.39 -11.41 -3.91
N LEU A 178 3.39 -10.14 -3.52
CA LEU A 178 4.14 -9.07 -4.16
C LEU A 178 5.01 -8.40 -3.08
N LEU A 179 6.27 -8.11 -3.39
CA LEU A 179 7.13 -7.32 -2.50
C LEU A 179 7.44 -5.98 -3.17
N ALA A 180 7.52 -4.91 -2.38
CA ALA A 180 7.91 -3.60 -2.86
C ALA A 180 9.05 -3.04 -2.01
N HIS A 181 10.20 -2.77 -2.64
CA HIS A 181 11.26 -2.00 -2.01
C HIS A 181 10.74 -0.59 -1.67
N SER A 182 11.13 -0.06 -0.51
CA SER A 182 10.66 1.23 -0.01
C SER A 182 11.66 1.82 0.98
N THR A 183 11.81 3.15 0.97
CA THR A 183 12.46 3.89 2.06
C THR A 183 11.41 4.80 2.70
N SER A 184 11.11 4.60 3.99
CA SER A 184 10.03 5.29 4.71
C SER A 184 10.43 6.68 5.20
N ALA A 185 10.83 7.56 4.28
CA ALA A 185 11.07 8.99 4.51
C ALA A 185 10.21 9.81 3.54
N TYR A 186 9.63 10.93 3.99
CA TYR A 186 8.60 11.67 3.24
C TYR A 186 8.88 13.19 3.24
N PRO A 187 9.45 13.76 2.15
CA PRO A 187 10.00 13.05 0.99
C PRO A 187 11.33 12.35 1.31
N CYS A 188 11.62 11.25 0.62
CA CYS A 188 12.90 10.56 0.71
C CYS A 188 13.91 11.22 -0.22
N PRO A 189 15.10 11.63 0.28
CA PRO A 189 16.14 12.16 -0.59
C PRO A 189 16.70 11.05 -1.51
N PRO A 190 17.09 11.36 -2.76
CA PRO A 190 17.53 10.37 -3.75
C PRO A 190 18.64 9.44 -3.26
N GLU A 191 19.61 9.95 -2.51
CA GLU A 191 20.73 9.21 -1.94
C GLU A 191 20.32 8.14 -0.92
N ALA A 192 19.14 8.27 -0.31
CA ALA A 192 18.60 7.31 0.66
C ALA A 192 17.65 6.27 0.03
N LEU A 193 17.33 6.38 -1.26
CA LEU A 193 16.39 5.47 -1.92
C LEU A 193 16.93 4.05 -2.05
N ASN A 194 18.24 3.89 -2.22
CA ASN A 194 18.92 2.59 -2.35
C ASN A 194 18.20 1.60 -3.32
N LEU A 195 17.94 2.03 -4.56
CA LEU A 195 17.23 1.19 -5.56
C LEU A 195 17.92 -0.16 -5.86
N ARG A 196 19.20 -0.31 -5.50
CA ARG A 196 19.92 -1.60 -5.56
C ARG A 196 19.25 -2.70 -4.73
N MET A 197 18.43 -2.33 -3.75
CA MET A 197 17.66 -3.29 -2.96
C MET A 197 16.63 -4.06 -3.80
N ILE A 198 16.12 -3.49 -4.90
CA ILE A 198 15.23 -4.20 -5.85
C ILE A 198 15.93 -5.47 -6.36
N LEU A 199 17.18 -5.34 -6.82
CA LEU A 199 17.98 -6.48 -7.31
C LEU A 199 18.25 -7.50 -6.21
N ARG A 200 18.51 -7.05 -4.97
CA ARG A 200 18.74 -7.95 -3.84
C ARG A 200 17.48 -8.72 -3.45
N LEU A 201 16.31 -8.10 -3.51
CA LEU A 201 15.03 -8.77 -3.27
C LEU A 201 14.71 -9.76 -4.39
N GLN A 202 14.99 -9.43 -5.66
CA GLN A 202 14.80 -10.35 -6.78
C GLN A 202 15.71 -11.59 -6.66
N GLU A 203 16.97 -11.41 -6.24
CA GLU A 203 17.90 -12.52 -5.99
C GLU A 203 17.40 -13.42 -4.85
N ARG A 204 16.93 -12.80 -3.76
CA ARG A 204 16.51 -13.52 -2.55
C ARG A 204 15.16 -14.22 -2.70
N PHE A 205 14.20 -13.59 -3.37
CA PHE A 205 12.83 -14.04 -3.53
C PHE A 205 12.48 -14.21 -5.01
N GLY A 206 13.29 -14.94 -5.78
CA GLY A 206 13.16 -15.02 -7.24
C GLY A 206 11.85 -15.63 -7.77
N GLY A 207 11.02 -16.21 -6.88
CA GLY A 207 9.66 -16.64 -7.18
C GLY A 207 8.61 -15.53 -7.07
N VAL A 208 8.94 -14.38 -6.48
CA VAL A 208 7.99 -13.32 -6.09
C VAL A 208 8.25 -12.06 -6.92
N PRO A 209 7.22 -11.45 -7.55
CA PRO A 209 7.38 -10.16 -8.20
C PRO A 209 7.83 -9.08 -7.22
N ILE A 210 8.87 -8.34 -7.61
CA ILE A 210 9.45 -7.26 -6.83
C ILE A 210 9.13 -5.95 -7.53
N GLY A 211 8.56 -5.00 -6.80
CA GLY A 211 8.30 -3.64 -7.26
C GLY A 211 8.96 -2.59 -6.37
N TYR A 212 8.49 -1.36 -6.50
CA TYR A 212 9.00 -0.20 -5.77
C TYR A 212 7.84 0.68 -5.26
N SER A 213 7.94 1.11 -4.00
CA SER A 213 7.03 2.04 -3.35
C SER A 213 7.79 3.32 -3.06
N GLY A 214 7.69 4.29 -3.97
CA GLY A 214 8.45 5.54 -3.93
C GLY A 214 7.86 6.59 -3.00
N HIS A 215 8.75 7.31 -2.32
CA HIS A 215 8.43 8.48 -1.48
C HIS A 215 9.31 9.69 -1.84
N GLU A 216 9.97 9.65 -2.99
CA GLU A 216 10.76 10.74 -3.55
C GLU A 216 9.90 11.88 -4.12
N VAL A 217 10.55 12.99 -4.47
CA VAL A 217 9.95 14.02 -5.33
C VAL A 217 10.30 13.75 -6.79
N GLY A 218 9.31 13.82 -7.67
CA GLY A 218 9.47 13.61 -9.11
C GLY A 218 9.45 12.14 -9.51
N LEU A 219 9.58 11.87 -10.80
CA LEU A 219 9.39 10.53 -11.38
C LEU A 219 10.69 9.81 -11.75
N ALA A 220 11.82 10.53 -11.79
CA ALA A 220 13.08 9.96 -12.27
C ALA A 220 13.53 8.73 -11.47
N PRO A 221 13.44 8.69 -10.12
CA PRO A 221 13.80 7.49 -9.37
C PRO A 221 12.83 6.32 -9.60
N THR A 222 11.53 6.59 -9.69
CA THR A 222 10.52 5.59 -10.08
C THR A 222 10.82 4.97 -11.46
N TRP A 223 11.22 5.78 -12.45
CA TRP A 223 11.62 5.28 -13.77
C TRP A 223 12.92 4.45 -13.73
N ALA A 224 13.86 4.86 -12.89
CA ALA A 224 15.07 4.09 -12.64
C ALA A 224 14.73 2.74 -11.98
N ALA A 225 13.78 2.69 -11.05
CA ALA A 225 13.32 1.46 -10.42
C ALA A 225 12.75 0.48 -11.46
N VAL A 226 11.90 0.95 -12.38
CA VAL A 226 11.37 0.14 -13.50
C VAL A 226 12.52 -0.40 -14.36
N SER A 227 13.52 0.43 -14.70
CA SER A 227 14.70 -0.03 -15.45
C SER A 227 15.52 -1.09 -14.70
N MET A 228 15.42 -1.16 -13.37
CA MET A 228 16.05 -2.16 -12.52
C MET A 228 15.19 -3.43 -12.32
N GLY A 229 14.02 -3.50 -12.97
CA GLY A 229 13.11 -4.64 -12.94
C GLY A 229 12.06 -4.61 -11.83
N ALA A 230 11.73 -3.42 -11.32
CA ALA A 230 10.53 -3.20 -10.51
C ALA A 230 9.24 -3.26 -11.35
#